data_AF-A0A0S3SRT9-F1
#
_entry.id   AF-A0A0S3SRT9-F1
#
_cell.length_a   1.000
_cell.length_b   1.000
_cell.length_c   1.000
_cell.angle_alpha   90.00
_cell.angle_beta   90.00
_cell.angle_gamma   90.00
#
_symmetry.space_group_name_H-M   'P 1'
#
loop_
_entity.id
_entity.type
_entity.pdbx_description
1 polymer ?
#
loop_
_entity_poly.entity_id
_entity_poly.type
_entity_poly.pdbx_seq_one_letter_code
_entity_poly.pdbx_strand_id
1 'polypeptide(L)'
;MLPEIQNTVREPAERNMYKSISAAYTVIVLTYWQLAFSGYWAFGSEVQPYILASLSIPKWTVVMANLFAAIQICGCFQIYCRPTYAYFEEGTGFKSNKRTSYFPFRNRLTRLIFTSIYMVLVTLIAAAMPFFGDFVSICGAIGFTPLDFVFPALAYLKAGKTPNNSKLGPFLRPLNILIATWFSLVAILGCIGAVRFIVEDIKTYKFFHDICLLLVT
;
A
#
# COMPACT_ATOMS: atom_id res chain seq x y z
N MET A 1 1.29 -12.89 -1.58
CA MET A 1 1.56 -13.14 -0.14
C MET A 1 0.44 -13.88 0.57
N LEU A 2 -0.84 -13.50 0.39
CA LEU A 2 -1.96 -14.26 0.98
C LEU A 2 -1.97 -15.75 0.58
N PRO A 3 -1.74 -16.13 -0.69
CA PRO A 3 -1.64 -17.54 -1.09
C PRO A 3 -0.46 -18.29 -0.45
N GLU A 4 0.67 -17.61 -0.24
CA GLU A 4 1.87 -18.18 0.38
C GLU A 4 1.68 -18.39 1.88
N ILE A 5 0.99 -17.47 2.55
CA ILE A 5 0.61 -17.61 3.96
C ILE A 5 -0.41 -18.74 4.12
N GLN A 6 -1.41 -18.82 3.23
CA GLN A 6 -2.40 -19.90 3.19
C GLN A 6 -1.76 -21.29 3.13
N ASN A 7 -0.71 -21.45 2.33
CA ASN A 7 -0.01 -22.73 2.18
C ASN A 7 0.78 -23.16 3.44
N THR A 8 0.97 -22.26 4.40
CA THR A 8 1.71 -22.51 5.65
C THR A 8 0.78 -22.78 6.85
N VAL A 9 -0.53 -22.55 6.72
CA VAL A 9 -1.50 -22.72 7.81
C VAL A 9 -1.79 -24.21 8.07
N ARG A 10 -1.80 -24.60 9.34
CA ARG A 10 -2.14 -25.97 9.77
C ARG A 10 -3.60 -26.30 9.47
N GLU A 11 -3.84 -27.51 8.94
CA GLU A 11 -5.19 -27.99 8.65
C GLU A 11 -6.09 -28.03 9.90
N PRO A 12 -7.41 -27.72 9.77
CA PRO A 12 -8.12 -27.31 8.56
C PRO A 12 -7.83 -25.84 8.19
N ALA A 13 -7.25 -25.63 7.00
CA ALA A 13 -6.73 -24.33 6.59
C ALA A 13 -7.82 -23.25 6.45
N GLU A 14 -9.00 -23.61 5.94
CA GLU A 14 -10.10 -22.66 5.71
C GLU A 14 -10.62 -22.03 7.01
N ARG A 15 -10.94 -22.86 8.01
CA ARG A 15 -11.47 -22.38 9.30
C ARG A 15 -10.42 -21.61 10.11
N ASN A 16 -9.18 -22.10 10.12
CA ASN A 16 -8.08 -21.45 10.84
C ASN A 16 -7.71 -20.13 10.18
N MET A 17 -7.71 -20.06 8.85
CA MET A 17 -7.48 -18.83 8.12
C MET A 17 -8.60 -17.82 8.37
N TYR A 18 -9.87 -18.20 8.29
CA TYR A 18 -10.98 -17.27 8.54
C TYR A 18 -10.89 -16.67 9.94
N LYS A 19 -10.60 -17.50 10.95
CA LYS A 19 -10.40 -17.02 12.34
C LYS A 19 -9.22 -16.06 12.46
N SER A 20 -8.09 -16.38 11.82
CA SER A 20 -6.89 -15.54 11.84
C SER A 20 -7.13 -14.20 11.14
N ILE A 21 -7.75 -14.23 9.96
CA ILE A 21 -8.06 -13.04 9.17
C ILE A 21 -9.07 -12.17 9.91
N SER A 22 -10.15 -12.75 10.44
CA SER A 22 -11.15 -12.04 11.23
C SER A 22 -10.52 -11.37 12.46
N ALA A 23 -9.71 -12.10 13.23
CA ALA A 23 -9.02 -11.52 14.39
C ALA A 23 -8.06 -10.38 13.99
N ALA A 24 -7.29 -10.55 12.91
CA ALA A 24 -6.39 -9.52 12.42
C ALA A 24 -7.15 -8.24 12.03
N TYR A 25 -8.23 -8.35 11.25
CA TYR A 25 -9.06 -7.20 10.88
C TYR A 25 -9.74 -6.54 12.08
N THR A 26 -10.21 -7.32 13.06
CA THR A 26 -10.76 -6.75 14.29
C THR A 26 -9.73 -5.91 15.03
N VAL A 27 -8.50 -6.41 15.19
CA VAL A 27 -7.41 -5.65 15.84
C VAL A 27 -7.08 -4.39 15.05
N ILE A 28 -6.98 -4.47 13.73
CA ILE A 28 -6.71 -3.31 12.86
C ILE A 28 -7.80 -2.24 13.01
N VAL A 29 -9.07 -2.62 12.91
CA VAL A 29 -10.18 -1.66 13.05
C VAL A 29 -10.15 -0.99 14.42
N LEU A 30 -9.96 -1.77 15.49
CA LEU A 30 -9.89 -1.23 16.84
C LEU A 30 -8.74 -0.24 16.99
N THR A 31 -7.52 -0.58 16.54
CA THR A 31 -6.36 0.32 16.69
C THR A 31 -6.52 1.59 15.87
N TYR A 32 -7.04 1.50 14.64
CA TYR A 32 -7.30 2.66 13.79
C TYR A 32 -8.36 3.57 14.40
N TRP A 33 -9.44 3.00 14.96
CA TRP A 33 -10.47 3.80 15.59
C TRP A 33 -9.97 4.51 16.83
N GLN A 34 -9.23 3.81 17.70
CA GLN A 34 -8.65 4.43 18.90
C GLN A 34 -7.72 5.59 18.52
N LEU A 35 -6.87 5.40 17.51
CA LEU A 35 -6.00 6.46 17.01
C LEU A 35 -6.80 7.64 16.46
N ALA A 36 -7.82 7.40 15.64
CA ALA A 36 -8.66 8.44 15.06
C ALA A 36 -9.40 9.26 16.13
N PHE A 37 -10.05 8.60 17.10
CA PHE A 37 -10.76 9.28 18.18
C PHE A 37 -9.80 10.08 19.07
N SER A 38 -8.67 9.49 19.47
CA SER A 38 -7.68 10.18 20.29
C SER A 38 -7.03 11.36 19.56
N GLY A 39 -6.74 11.22 18.27
CA GLY A 39 -6.13 12.26 17.44
C GLY A 39 -7.08 13.43 17.22
N TYR A 40 -8.35 13.15 16.89
CA TYR A 40 -9.37 14.18 16.75
C TYR A 40 -9.65 14.89 18.08
N TRP A 41 -9.68 14.16 19.20
CA TRP A 41 -9.85 14.76 20.52
C TRP A 41 -8.69 15.68 20.92
N ALA A 42 -7.46 15.32 20.56
CA ALA A 42 -6.26 16.07 20.94
C ALA A 42 -6.00 17.33 20.08
N PHE A 43 -6.25 17.25 18.77
CA PHE A 43 -5.87 18.30 17.81
C PHE A 43 -7.07 18.96 17.10
N GLY A 44 -8.28 18.43 17.30
CA GLY A 44 -9.49 18.97 16.68
C GLY A 44 -9.46 18.92 15.16
N SER A 45 -9.91 20.01 14.52
CA SER A 45 -9.98 20.15 13.06
C SER A 45 -8.65 20.49 12.38
N GLU A 46 -7.59 20.77 13.14
CA GLU A 46 -6.27 21.16 12.61
C GLU A 46 -5.29 19.96 12.48
N VAL A 47 -5.80 18.72 12.52
CA VAL A 47 -4.99 17.51 12.32
C VAL A 47 -4.37 17.49 10.92
N GLN A 48 -3.05 17.38 10.87
CA GLN A 48 -2.34 17.15 9.63
C GLN A 48 -2.45 15.67 9.21
N PRO A 49 -2.42 15.35 7.90
CA PRO A 49 -2.43 13.98 7.41
C PRO A 49 -1.31 13.12 8.02
N TYR A 50 -0.17 13.75 8.33
CA TYR A 50 0.89 13.15 9.11
C TYR A 50 0.77 13.56 10.59
N ILE A 51 0.16 12.69 11.40
CA ILE A 51 -0.20 12.99 12.81
C ILE A 51 1.01 13.42 13.65
N LEU A 52 2.20 12.87 13.40
CA LEU A 52 3.42 13.24 14.14
C LEU A 52 3.85 14.70 13.90
N ALA A 53 3.48 15.30 12.77
CA ALA A 53 3.74 16.72 12.51
C ALA A 53 2.81 17.65 13.30
N SER A 54 1.61 17.19 13.66
CA SER A 54 0.71 17.94 14.55
C SER A 54 1.17 17.92 16.02
N LEU A 55 1.99 16.94 16.42
CA LEU A 55 2.46 16.80 17.79
C LEU A 55 3.66 17.74 18.05
N SER A 56 3.46 18.82 18.80
CA SER A 56 4.49 19.85 19.04
C SER A 56 5.22 19.74 20.39
N ILE A 57 4.65 19.05 21.39
CA ILE A 57 5.18 18.97 22.76
C ILE A 57 4.93 17.57 23.35
N PRO A 58 5.94 16.89 23.97
CA PRO A 58 7.37 17.21 24.06
C PRO A 58 8.17 16.75 22.84
N LYS A 59 9.23 17.50 22.48
CA LYS A 59 10.04 17.26 21.27
C LYS A 59 10.70 15.88 21.22
N TRP A 60 11.11 15.33 22.38
CA TRP A 60 11.77 14.02 22.42
C TRP A 60 10.85 12.88 21.95
N THR A 61 9.55 12.95 22.28
CA THR A 61 8.57 11.95 21.84
C THR A 61 8.39 11.95 20.34
N VAL A 62 8.39 13.12 19.70
CA VAL A 62 8.28 13.26 18.25
C VAL A 62 9.49 12.62 17.56
N VAL A 63 10.69 12.89 18.05
CA VAL A 63 11.93 12.30 17.52
C VAL A 63 11.94 10.78 17.67
N MET A 64 11.56 10.26 18.85
CA MET A 64 11.48 8.83 19.08
C MET A 64 10.42 8.14 18.21
N ALA A 65 9.25 8.75 18.05
CA ALA A 65 8.19 8.20 17.22
C ALA A 65 8.58 8.18 15.74
N ASN A 66 9.23 9.25 15.24
CA ASN A 66 9.79 9.29 13.89
C ASN A 66 10.87 8.21 13.68
N LEU A 67 11.74 7.99 14.68
CA LEU A 67 12.78 6.95 14.61
C LEU A 67 12.16 5.55 14.52
N PHE A 68 11.15 5.25 15.34
CA PHE A 68 10.45 3.97 15.27
C PHE A 68 9.71 3.79 13.95
N ALA A 69 9.05 4.84 13.44
CA ALA A 69 8.40 4.80 12.14
C ALA A 69 9.41 4.52 11.02
N ALA A 70 10.58 5.17 11.04
CA ALA A 70 11.64 4.92 10.08
C ALA A 70 12.13 3.46 10.13
N ILE A 71 12.41 2.93 11.33
CA ILE A 71 12.83 1.53 11.51
C ILE A 71 11.75 0.56 10.98
N GLN A 72 10.47 0.82 11.29
CA GLN A 72 9.35 0.02 10.83
C GLN A 72 9.25 0.03 9.29
N ILE A 73 9.32 1.20 8.67
CA ILE A 73 9.26 1.36 7.20
C ILE A 73 10.43 0.62 6.54
N CYS A 74 11.65 0.72 7.09
CA CYS A 74 12.79 -0.05 6.62
C CYS A 74 12.53 -1.56 6.67
N GLY A 75 11.95 -2.06 7.77
CA GLY A 75 11.57 -3.46 7.92
C GLY A 75 10.54 -3.90 6.88
N CYS A 76 9.47 -3.12 6.70
CA CYS A 76 8.44 -3.39 5.69
C CYS A 76 9.03 -3.40 4.27
N PHE A 77 9.88 -2.43 3.94
CA PHE A 77 10.54 -2.34 2.63
C PHE A 77 11.32 -3.62 2.31
N GLN A 78 12.10 -4.14 3.25
CA GLN A 78 12.86 -5.39 3.07
C GLN A 78 11.96 -6.59 2.76
N ILE A 79 10.78 -6.66 3.39
CA ILE A 79 9.81 -7.75 3.16
C ILE A 79 9.18 -7.61 1.77
N TYR A 80 8.80 -6.40 1.35
CA TYR A 80 8.20 -6.14 0.04
C TYR A 80 9.18 -6.36 -1.12
N CYS A 81 10.47 -6.10 -0.94
CA CYS A 81 11.46 -6.31 -1.99
C CYS A 81 11.66 -7.79 -2.37
N ARG A 82 11.54 -8.71 -1.41
CA ARG A 82 11.75 -10.16 -1.64
C ARG A 82 10.89 -10.75 -2.77
N PRO A 83 9.55 -10.61 -2.76
CA PRO A 83 8.71 -11.13 -3.85
C PRO A 83 8.93 -10.38 -5.18
N THR A 84 9.18 -9.07 -5.13
CA THR A 84 9.45 -8.27 -6.33
C THR A 84 10.72 -8.74 -7.04
N TYR A 85 11.78 -9.04 -6.28
CA TYR A 85 12.99 -9.62 -6.85
C TYR A 85 12.76 -11.03 -7.41
N ALA A 86 11.98 -11.86 -6.72
CA ALA A 86 11.66 -13.20 -7.22
C ALA A 86 10.89 -13.14 -8.56
N TYR A 87 9.91 -12.23 -8.67
CA TYR A 87 9.16 -12.01 -9.90
C TYR A 87 10.03 -11.47 -11.04
N PHE A 88 10.93 -10.53 -10.73
CA PHE A 88 11.83 -9.95 -11.73
C PHE A 88 12.85 -10.98 -12.24
N GLU A 89 13.39 -11.82 -11.37
CA GLU A 89 14.32 -12.90 -11.71
C GLU A 89 13.67 -13.98 -12.60
N GLU A 90 12.36 -14.21 -12.42
CA GLU A 90 11.57 -15.10 -13.26
C GLU A 90 11.24 -14.47 -14.63
N GLY A 91 10.84 -13.19 -14.66
CA GLY A 91 10.49 -12.47 -15.88
C GLY A 91 11.65 -12.14 -16.81
N THR A 92 12.87 -11.98 -16.27
CA THR A 92 14.09 -11.71 -17.05
C THR A 92 14.75 -12.97 -17.61
N GLY A 93 14.14 -14.14 -17.43
CA GLY A 93 14.63 -15.40 -18.00
C GLY A 93 15.93 -15.91 -17.37
N PHE A 94 16.34 -15.37 -16.22
CA PHE A 94 17.55 -15.81 -15.51
C PHE A 94 17.49 -17.28 -15.07
N LYS A 95 16.28 -17.83 -14.93
CA LYS A 95 16.01 -19.26 -14.68
C LYS A 95 16.23 -20.16 -15.90
N SER A 96 16.19 -19.63 -17.12
CA SER A 96 16.31 -20.42 -18.35
C SER A 96 17.74 -20.92 -18.59
N ASN A 97 18.75 -20.22 -18.07
CA ASN A 97 20.15 -20.63 -18.23
C ASN A 97 20.70 -21.33 -16.98
N LYS A 98 20.13 -22.48 -16.62
CA LYS A 98 20.71 -23.42 -15.63
C LYS A 98 22.12 -23.93 -16.02
N ARG A 99 22.71 -23.49 -17.15
CA ARG A 99 24.05 -23.88 -17.60
C ARG A 99 25.16 -22.82 -17.42
N THR A 100 24.87 -21.59 -17.00
CA THR A 100 25.93 -20.58 -16.80
C THR A 100 26.07 -20.16 -15.35
N SER A 101 26.49 -21.12 -14.52
CA SER A 101 27.04 -20.87 -13.18
C SER A 101 28.48 -20.33 -13.28
N TYR A 102 28.67 -19.13 -13.83
CA TYR A 102 30.02 -18.53 -13.89
C TYR A 102 30.13 -17.07 -13.42
N PHE A 103 29.04 -16.34 -13.19
CA PHE A 103 29.15 -14.95 -12.69
C PHE A 103 28.09 -14.57 -11.63
N PRO A 104 28.23 -15.05 -10.38
CA PRO A 104 27.39 -14.60 -9.25
C PRO A 104 27.50 -13.09 -9.01
N PHE A 105 28.62 -12.49 -9.42
CA PHE A 105 28.86 -11.05 -9.31
C PHE A 105 27.99 -10.24 -10.27
N ARG A 106 27.80 -10.68 -11.52
CA ARG A 106 27.00 -9.94 -12.52
C ARG A 106 25.52 -9.90 -12.11
N ASN A 107 24.99 -11.02 -11.61
CA ASN A 107 23.61 -11.09 -11.11
C ASN A 107 23.39 -10.21 -9.88
N ARG A 108 24.36 -10.20 -8.96
CA ARG A 108 24.35 -9.34 -7.78
C ARG A 108 24.44 -7.86 -8.16
N LEU A 109 25.27 -7.52 -9.13
CA LEU A 109 25.45 -6.15 -9.60
C LEU A 109 24.21 -5.63 -10.34
N THR A 110 23.62 -6.42 -11.24
CA THR A 110 22.36 -6.08 -11.91
C THR A 110 21.24 -5.86 -10.90
N ARG A 111 21.12 -6.73 -9.88
CA ARG A 111 20.17 -6.55 -8.78
C ARG A 111 20.42 -5.25 -7.99
N LEU A 112 21.67 -4.92 -7.69
CA LEU A 112 22.04 -3.69 -7.00
C LEU A 112 21.69 -2.46 -7.83
N ILE A 113 21.96 -2.47 -9.14
CA ILE A 113 21.65 -1.37 -10.05
C ILE A 113 20.13 -1.13 -10.14
N PHE A 114 19.33 -2.18 -10.33
CA PHE A 114 17.88 -2.02 -10.36
C PHE A 114 17.31 -1.53 -9.03
N THR A 115 17.88 -2.01 -7.90
CA THR A 115 17.47 -1.56 -6.57
C THR A 115 17.86 -0.11 -6.31
N SER A 116 19.07 0.31 -6.73
CA SER A 116 19.51 1.68 -6.56
C SER A 116 18.71 2.63 -7.44
N ILE A 117 18.40 2.26 -8.69
CA ILE A 117 17.52 3.05 -9.56
C ILE A 117 16.13 3.17 -8.95
N TYR A 118 15.57 2.06 -8.45
CA TYR A 118 14.26 2.08 -7.78
C TYR A 118 14.27 2.95 -6.52
N MET A 119 15.29 2.83 -5.67
CA MET A 119 15.45 3.68 -4.48
C MET A 119 15.58 5.15 -4.85
N VAL A 120 16.43 5.49 -5.84
CA VAL A 120 16.60 6.87 -6.31
C VAL A 120 15.29 7.43 -6.85
N LEU A 121 14.52 6.64 -7.62
CA LEU A 121 13.20 7.06 -8.11
C LEU A 121 12.22 7.29 -6.95
N VAL A 122 12.16 6.39 -5.98
CA VAL A 122 11.28 6.53 -4.81
C VAL A 122 11.68 7.76 -3.98
N THR A 123 12.98 7.99 -3.76
CA THR A 123 13.48 9.18 -3.05
C THR A 123 13.20 10.46 -3.83
N LEU A 124 13.32 10.44 -5.16
CA LEU A 124 12.99 11.58 -6.01
C LEU A 124 11.50 11.91 -5.95
N ILE A 125 10.63 10.88 -6.03
CA ILE A 125 9.18 11.05 -5.88
C ILE A 125 8.85 11.59 -4.49
N ALA A 126 9.49 11.07 -3.43
CA ALA A 126 9.31 11.55 -2.06
C ALA A 126 9.77 13.01 -1.88
N ALA A 127 10.88 13.40 -2.50
CA ALA A 127 11.37 14.79 -2.47
C ALA A 127 10.49 15.74 -3.30
N ALA A 128 9.84 15.24 -4.36
CA ALA A 128 8.96 16.04 -5.22
C ALA A 128 7.54 16.19 -4.66
N MET A 129 7.11 15.34 -3.72
CA MET A 129 5.75 15.35 -3.16
C MET A 129 5.75 15.68 -1.67
N PRO A 130 5.55 16.96 -1.31
CA PRO A 130 5.49 17.40 0.09
C PRO A 130 4.15 17.06 0.76
N PHE A 131 3.15 16.60 0.00
CA PHE A 131 1.81 16.29 0.49
C PHE A 131 1.59 14.77 0.57
N PHE A 132 1.88 14.21 1.74
CA PHE A 132 1.71 12.77 2.00
C PHE A 132 0.26 12.30 1.86
N GLY A 133 -0.71 13.11 2.31
CA GLY A 133 -2.14 12.77 2.28
C GLY A 133 -2.68 12.55 0.87
N ASP A 134 -2.40 13.48 -0.04
CA ASP A 134 -2.88 13.42 -1.42
C ASP A 134 -2.25 12.25 -2.19
N PHE A 135 -0.95 12.01 -1.99
CA PHE A 135 -0.28 10.85 -2.59
C PHE A 135 -0.91 9.52 -2.13
N VAL A 136 -1.13 9.35 -0.83
CA VAL A 136 -1.75 8.14 -0.28
C VAL A 136 -3.17 7.95 -0.82
N SER A 137 -3.92 9.05 -0.99
CA SER A 137 -5.27 8.98 -1.58
C SER A 137 -5.27 8.53 -3.04
N ILE A 138 -4.31 9.00 -3.86
CA ILE A 138 -4.13 8.54 -5.25
C ILE A 138 -3.77 7.06 -5.28
N CYS A 139 -2.79 6.63 -4.47
CA CYS A 139 -2.39 5.23 -4.40
C CYS A 139 -3.56 4.33 -3.97
N GLY A 140 -4.39 4.80 -3.04
CA GLY A 140 -5.62 4.12 -2.64
C GLY A 140 -6.66 4.02 -3.75
N ALA A 141 -6.89 5.11 -4.47
CA ALA A 141 -7.88 5.15 -5.54
C ALA A 141 -7.47 4.31 -6.76
N ILE A 142 -6.21 4.42 -7.22
CA ILE A 142 -5.72 3.72 -8.42
C ILE A 142 -5.33 2.27 -8.12
N GLY A 143 -4.72 2.01 -6.96
CA GLY A 143 -4.15 0.72 -6.62
C GLY A 143 -5.09 -0.13 -5.77
N PHE A 144 -5.31 0.29 -4.52
CA PHE A 144 -6.03 -0.53 -3.55
C PHE A 144 -7.51 -0.73 -3.91
N THR A 145 -8.20 0.30 -4.37
CA THR A 145 -9.65 0.22 -4.66
C THR A 145 -10.00 -0.83 -5.73
N PRO A 146 -9.37 -0.84 -6.92
CA PRO A 146 -9.64 -1.90 -7.89
C PRO A 146 -9.11 -3.26 -7.45
N LEU A 147 -7.97 -3.31 -6.75
CA LEU A 147 -7.38 -4.57 -6.31
C LEU A 147 -8.19 -5.24 -5.19
N ASP A 148 -8.81 -4.48 -4.30
CA ASP A 148 -9.57 -5.00 -3.16
C ASP A 148 -11.06 -5.24 -3.50
N PHE A 149 -11.67 -4.41 -4.36
CA PHE A 149 -13.10 -4.54 -4.66
C PHE A 149 -13.38 -5.15 -6.04
N VAL A 150 -12.62 -4.78 -7.07
CA VAL A 150 -12.88 -5.22 -8.45
C VAL A 150 -12.29 -6.60 -8.71
N PHE A 151 -11.07 -6.85 -8.26
CA PHE A 151 -10.39 -8.13 -8.50
C PHE A 151 -11.11 -9.34 -7.87
N PRO A 152 -11.57 -9.31 -6.59
CA PRO A 152 -12.31 -10.43 -6.03
C PRO A 152 -13.67 -10.65 -6.70
N ALA A 153 -14.35 -9.58 -7.11
CA ALA A 153 -15.62 -9.68 -7.82
C ALA A 153 -15.45 -10.34 -9.20
N LEU A 154 -14.42 -9.94 -9.97
CA LEU A 154 -14.08 -10.58 -11.24
C LEU A 154 -13.63 -12.03 -11.05
N ALA A 155 -12.82 -12.31 -10.03
CA ALA A 155 -12.38 -13.66 -9.70
C ALA A 155 -13.56 -14.56 -9.34
N TYR A 156 -14.53 -14.07 -8.56
CA TYR A 156 -15.76 -14.80 -8.22
C TYR A 156 -16.60 -15.12 -9.47
N LEU A 157 -16.77 -14.14 -10.37
CA LEU A 157 -17.52 -14.32 -11.61
C LEU A 157 -16.82 -15.31 -12.57
N LYS A 158 -15.49 -15.26 -12.67
CA LYS A 158 -14.69 -16.14 -13.53
C LYS A 158 -14.54 -17.55 -12.96
N ALA A 159 -14.49 -17.70 -11.64
CA ALA A 159 -14.38 -19.00 -10.99
C ALA A 159 -15.63 -19.87 -11.15
N GLY A 160 -16.78 -19.31 -11.54
CA GLY A 160 -18.00 -20.05 -11.87
C GLY A 160 -18.61 -20.84 -10.70
N LYS A 161 -18.05 -20.73 -9.49
CA LYS A 161 -18.53 -21.37 -8.25
C LYS A 161 -19.79 -20.65 -7.76
N THR A 162 -20.86 -20.76 -8.52
CA THR A 162 -22.19 -20.47 -8.00
C THR A 162 -22.53 -21.61 -7.03
N PRO A 163 -22.76 -21.34 -5.74
CA PRO A 163 -23.25 -22.38 -4.86
C PRO A 163 -24.58 -22.90 -5.45
N ASN A 164 -24.71 -24.21 -5.59
CA ASN A 164 -25.89 -24.93 -6.08
C ASN A 164 -27.13 -24.79 -5.15
N ASN A 165 -27.17 -23.72 -4.34
CA ASN A 165 -28.31 -23.35 -3.52
C ASN A 165 -29.27 -22.53 -4.38
N SER A 166 -30.36 -23.19 -4.76
CA SER A 166 -31.40 -22.82 -5.74
C SER A 166 -32.00 -21.40 -5.67
N LYS A 167 -31.64 -20.55 -4.68
CA LYS A 167 -32.21 -19.20 -4.49
C LYS A 167 -31.20 -18.06 -4.27
N LEU A 168 -29.96 -18.32 -3.83
CA LEU A 168 -28.97 -17.26 -3.54
C LEU A 168 -28.04 -16.93 -4.72
N GLY A 169 -27.77 -17.91 -5.59
CA GLY A 169 -26.91 -17.76 -6.77
C GLY A 169 -27.27 -16.59 -7.69
N PRO A 170 -28.54 -16.43 -8.12
CA PRO A 170 -28.93 -15.35 -9.02
C PRO A 170 -28.99 -13.97 -8.35
N PHE A 171 -29.01 -13.88 -7.02
CA PHE A 171 -28.99 -12.60 -6.29
C PHE A 171 -27.56 -12.10 -6.02
N LEU A 172 -26.64 -13.02 -5.71
CA LEU A 172 -25.23 -12.68 -5.43
C LEU A 172 -24.48 -12.18 -6.67
N ARG A 173 -24.86 -12.65 -7.87
CA ARG A 173 -24.21 -12.28 -9.13
C ARG A 173 -24.40 -10.80 -9.52
N PRO A 174 -25.63 -10.25 -9.61
CA PRO A 174 -25.82 -8.83 -9.87
C PRO A 174 -25.32 -7.96 -8.71
N LEU A 175 -25.39 -8.44 -7.46
CA LEU A 175 -24.85 -7.72 -6.30
C LEU A 175 -23.33 -7.53 -6.39
N ASN A 176 -22.58 -8.57 -6.74
CA ASN A 176 -21.13 -8.45 -6.95
C ASN A 176 -20.77 -7.54 -8.14
N ILE A 177 -21.58 -7.56 -9.21
CA ILE A 177 -21.39 -6.64 -10.35
C ILE A 177 -21.68 -5.20 -9.93
N LEU A 178 -22.76 -4.96 -9.19
CA LEU A 178 -23.13 -3.64 -8.66
C LEU A 178 -22.05 -3.08 -7.73
N ILE A 179 -21.52 -3.91 -6.84
CA ILE A 179 -20.41 -3.55 -5.95
C ILE A 179 -19.18 -3.19 -6.79
N ALA A 180 -18.80 -4.03 -7.75
CA ALA A 180 -17.63 -3.77 -8.59
C ALA A 180 -17.77 -2.49 -9.42
N THR A 181 -18.94 -2.23 -10.02
CA THR A 181 -19.18 -1.00 -10.79
C THR A 181 -19.21 0.23 -9.89
N TRP A 182 -19.88 0.15 -8.74
CA TRP A 182 -19.93 1.24 -7.77
C TRP A 182 -18.55 1.63 -7.24
N PHE A 183 -17.76 0.65 -6.78
CA PHE A 183 -16.40 0.93 -6.28
C PHE A 183 -15.45 1.40 -7.37
N SER A 184 -15.64 0.97 -8.62
CA SER A 184 -14.88 1.50 -9.77
C SER A 184 -15.23 2.97 -10.05
N LEU A 185 -16.50 3.36 -9.96
CA LEU A 185 -16.92 4.77 -10.05
C LEU A 185 -16.33 5.61 -8.92
N VAL A 186 -16.37 5.10 -7.68
CA VAL A 186 -15.76 5.77 -6.52
C VAL A 186 -14.24 5.92 -6.70
N ALA A 187 -13.56 4.91 -7.25
CA ALA A 187 -12.13 4.99 -7.56
C ALA A 187 -11.83 6.13 -8.55
N ILE A 188 -12.63 6.26 -9.61
CA ILE A 188 -12.47 7.33 -10.61
C ILE A 188 -12.70 8.70 -9.98
N LEU A 189 -13.77 8.85 -9.18
CA LEU A 189 -14.07 10.10 -8.48
C LEU A 189 -12.96 10.46 -7.48
N GLY A 190 -12.42 9.47 -6.76
CA GLY A 190 -11.29 9.64 -5.86
C GLY A 190 -10.02 10.08 -6.58
N CYS A 191 -9.73 9.50 -7.75
CA CYS A 191 -8.61 9.93 -8.60
C CYS A 191 -8.77 11.39 -9.05
N ILE A 192 -9.97 11.77 -9.48
CA ILE A 192 -10.25 13.15 -9.91
C ILE A 192 -10.08 14.13 -8.74
N GLY A 193 -10.60 13.78 -7.56
CA GLY A 193 -10.45 14.58 -6.35
C GLY A 193 -8.98 14.77 -5.97
N ALA A 194 -8.21 13.70 -5.94
CA ALA A 194 -6.80 13.75 -5.56
C ALA A 194 -5.93 14.49 -6.58
N VAL A 195 -6.19 14.33 -7.89
CA VAL A 195 -5.52 15.13 -8.94
C VAL A 195 -5.86 16.61 -8.78
N ARG A 196 -7.12 16.94 -8.43
CA ARG A 196 -7.52 18.32 -8.18
C ARG A 196 -6.77 18.93 -6.98
N PHE A 197 -6.67 18.20 -5.87
CA PHE A 197 -5.91 18.64 -4.69
C PHE A 197 -4.44 18.88 -5.03
N ILE A 198 -3.80 17.95 -5.75
CA ILE A 198 -2.41 18.13 -6.23
C ILE A 198 -2.26 19.38 -7.11
N VAL A 199 -3.21 19.64 -8.01
CA VAL A 199 -3.15 20.82 -8.88
C VAL A 199 -3.33 22.13 -8.09
N GLU A 200 -4.19 22.15 -7.08
CA GLU A 200 -4.36 23.29 -6.18
C GLU A 200 -3.11 23.52 -5.31
N ASP A 201 -2.49 22.45 -4.84
CA ASP A 201 -1.27 22.48 -4.04
C ASP A 201 -0.03 22.90 -4.84
N ILE A 202 0.13 22.41 -6.07
CA ILE A 202 1.24 22.80 -6.98
C ILE A 202 1.17 24.29 -7.32
N LYS A 203 -0.04 24.88 -7.45
CA LYS A 203 -0.19 26.33 -7.70
C LYS A 203 0.31 27.19 -6.54
N THR A 204 0.32 26.62 -5.33
CA THR A 204 0.78 27.28 -4.10
C THR A 204 2.28 27.03 -3.86
N TYR A 205 2.84 25.99 -4.49
CA TYR A 205 4.24 25.57 -4.36
C TYR A 205 5.19 26.35 -5.32
N LYS A 206 6.10 27.16 -4.76
CA LYS A 206 7.24 27.72 -5.50
C LYS A 206 8.47 26.83 -5.32
N PHE A 207 8.71 25.95 -6.30
CA PHE A 207 9.75 24.90 -6.37
C PHE A 207 11.20 25.32 -5.99
N PHE A 208 11.52 26.61 -5.90
CA PHE A 208 12.90 27.10 -5.72
C PHE A 208 13.26 27.70 -4.35
N HIS A 209 12.32 27.90 -3.41
CA HIS A 209 12.65 28.55 -2.13
C HIS A 209 13.07 27.56 -1.02
N ASP A 210 12.55 26.33 -1.01
CA ASP A 210 12.76 25.37 0.09
C ASP A 210 13.95 24.42 -0.09
N ILE A 211 14.40 24.16 -1.33
CA ILE A 211 15.64 23.38 -1.57
C ILE A 211 16.86 24.10 -0.96
N CYS A 212 16.82 25.44 -0.90
CA CYS A 212 17.87 26.24 -0.27
C CYS A 212 17.78 26.23 1.26
N LEU A 213 16.58 26.12 1.84
CA LEU A 213 16.40 26.07 3.29
C LEU A 213 16.79 24.71 3.88
N LEU A 214 16.53 23.62 3.14
CA LEU A 214 16.85 22.23 3.53
C LEU A 214 18.36 21.92 3.48
N LEU A 215 19.15 22.79 2.85
CA LEU A 215 20.62 22.71 2.80
C LEU A 215 21.29 23.60 3.87
N VAL A 216 20.51 24.48 4.52
CA VAL A 216 20.99 25.49 5.49
C VAL A 216 20.47 25.23 6.93
N THR A 217 19.61 24.24 7.13
CA THR A 217 19.17 23.76 8.46
C THR A 217 19.66 22.34 8.74
#